data_AF-A0A840Q1B9-F1
#
_entry.id   AF-A0A840Q1B9-F1
#
_cell.length_a   1.000
_cell.length_b   1.000
_cell.length_c   1.000
_cell.angle_alpha   90.00
_cell.angle_beta   90.00
_cell.angle_gamma   90.00
#
_symmetry.space_group_name_H-M   'P 1'
#
loop_
_entity.id
_entity.type
_entity.pdbx_description
1 polymer ?
#
loop_
_entity_poly.entity_id
_entity_poly.type
_entity_poly.pdbx_seq_one_letter_code
_entity_poly.pdbx_strand_id
1 'polypeptide(L)'
;MSADEYSVQMHEVLLSLAGRVPDEFVALARQELADGAITQVAEAVCQELARQAVTLGIRQADLLSRLVDHSAAETFGRIRIRDEQSVLAWRFTGEAPSPTVEPRPSVEARPFEHSAAVDALIAVLSDTTGARGLWRAWRIPIRGQGPPLPVYVVEADTADPAGLTGRLQRALTTVDSDVPRVEVVAPGAEVPMYQRAARSYGPLVWTATEPAQVRLARAFDGVDDAGEPFFTEDHPRLLDAAERERVLDYLRAATVVLHTDATMEDVVDPARGAVVPTAFRSDGSWIWPDIVSYFLDEHGLAPDERLLAHVRNADGPPAPLDAVTTHHVLEHLFNAQD
;
A
#
# COMPACT_ATOMS: atom_id res chain seq x y z
N MET A 1 28.41 -8.67 2.65
CA MET A 1 27.36 -8.22 1.72
C MET A 1 28.01 -7.76 0.43
N SER A 2 27.38 -8.01 -0.71
CA SER A 2 27.82 -7.49 -2.00
C SER A 2 27.57 -5.97 -2.08
N ALA A 3 28.16 -5.29 -3.06
CA ALA A 3 27.87 -3.88 -3.33
C ALA A 3 26.38 -3.67 -3.66
N ASP A 4 25.78 -4.60 -4.41
CA ASP A 4 24.36 -4.57 -4.79
C ASP A 4 23.45 -4.68 -3.55
N GLU A 5 23.78 -5.58 -2.62
CA GLU A 5 23.04 -5.71 -1.35
C GLU A 5 23.13 -4.43 -0.50
N TYR A 6 24.29 -3.78 -0.45
CA TYR A 6 24.43 -2.50 0.24
C TYR A 6 23.65 -1.38 -0.45
N SER A 7 23.60 -1.38 -1.79
CA SER A 7 22.80 -0.41 -2.55
C SER A 7 21.31 -0.54 -2.23
N VAL A 8 20.78 -1.78 -2.22
CA VAL A 8 19.38 -2.05 -1.86
C VAL A 8 19.07 -1.59 -0.44
N GLN A 9 19.91 -1.93 0.54
CA GLN A 9 19.66 -1.53 1.93
C GLN A 9 19.80 -0.02 2.13
N MET A 10 20.71 0.65 1.42
CA MET A 10 20.80 2.12 1.43
C MET A 10 19.59 2.77 0.78
N HIS A 11 19.03 2.17 -0.27
CA HIS A 11 17.77 2.62 -0.86
C HIS A 11 16.62 2.58 0.16
N GLU A 12 16.52 1.50 0.94
CA GLU A 12 15.54 1.39 2.04
C GLU A 12 15.74 2.44 3.14
N VAL A 13 17.00 2.77 3.48
CA VAL A 13 17.30 3.89 4.37
C VAL A 13 16.73 5.18 3.79
N LEU A 14 17.00 5.51 2.53
CA LEU A 14 16.51 6.73 1.89
C LEU A 14 14.98 6.77 1.76
N LEU A 15 14.30 5.64 1.55
CA LEU A 15 12.83 5.56 1.61
C LEU A 15 12.31 5.99 2.99
N SER A 16 12.97 5.56 4.07
CA SER A 16 12.55 5.89 5.44
C SER A 16 12.76 7.35 5.83
N LEU A 17 13.54 8.11 5.06
CA LEU A 17 13.83 9.53 5.29
C LEU A 17 12.87 10.46 4.53
N ALA A 18 12.12 9.94 3.56
CA ALA A 18 11.15 10.71 2.79
C ALA A 18 10.15 11.43 3.71
N GLY A 19 10.03 12.75 3.54
CA GLY A 19 9.16 13.60 4.36
C GLY A 19 9.67 13.89 5.79
N ARG A 20 10.83 13.36 6.19
CA ARG A 20 11.47 13.60 7.50
C ARG A 20 12.73 14.47 7.41
N VAL A 21 13.34 14.52 6.23
CA VAL A 21 14.43 15.43 5.86
C VAL A 21 14.02 16.19 4.58
N PRO A 22 14.76 17.25 4.16
CA PRO A 22 14.41 18.07 3.00
C PRO A 22 14.42 17.23 1.71
N ASP A 23 13.52 17.53 0.79
CA ASP A 23 13.40 16.76 -0.45
C ASP A 23 14.66 16.89 -1.31
N GLU A 24 15.29 18.06 -1.30
CA GLU A 24 16.50 18.34 -2.08
C GLU A 24 17.62 17.36 -1.69
N PHE A 25 17.75 17.10 -0.40
CA PHE A 25 18.71 16.14 0.13
C PHE A 25 18.37 14.73 -0.31
N VAL A 26 17.11 14.29 -0.15
CA VAL A 26 16.69 12.93 -0.53
C VAL A 26 16.88 12.70 -2.03
N ALA A 27 16.49 13.67 -2.86
CA ALA A 27 16.63 13.59 -4.31
C ALA A 27 18.11 13.50 -4.73
N LEU A 28 18.99 14.30 -4.13
CA LEU A 28 20.43 14.23 -4.40
C LEU A 28 21.02 12.88 -3.98
N ALA A 29 20.75 12.46 -2.74
CA ALA A 29 21.27 11.21 -2.19
C ALA A 29 20.82 9.97 -3.00
N ARG A 30 19.58 9.98 -3.51
CA ARG A 30 19.08 8.91 -4.39
C ARG A 30 19.77 8.89 -5.74
N GLN A 31 20.03 10.06 -6.32
CA GLN A 31 20.75 10.15 -7.59
C GLN A 31 22.21 9.68 -7.41
N GLU A 32 22.88 10.10 -6.35
CA GLU A 32 24.23 9.60 -6.01
C GLU A 32 24.25 8.09 -5.76
N LEU A 33 23.24 7.54 -5.08
CA LEU A 33 23.12 6.10 -4.88
C LEU A 33 22.92 5.36 -6.20
N ALA A 34 22.09 5.90 -7.10
CA ALA A 34 21.89 5.37 -8.45
C ALA A 34 23.18 5.39 -9.29
N ASP A 35 24.08 6.33 -9.02
CA ASP A 35 25.40 6.45 -9.65
C ASP A 35 26.48 5.57 -8.94
N GLY A 36 26.09 4.80 -7.91
CA GLY A 36 26.93 3.82 -7.20
C GLY A 36 27.71 4.37 -6.01
N ALA A 37 27.44 5.60 -5.57
CA ALA A 37 28.18 6.31 -4.53
C ALA A 37 27.76 5.92 -3.09
N ILE A 38 27.68 4.62 -2.80
CA ILE A 38 27.07 4.06 -1.57
C ILE A 38 27.66 4.67 -0.28
N THR A 39 28.99 4.71 -0.15
CA THR A 39 29.66 5.22 1.04
C THR A 39 29.48 6.73 1.20
N GLN A 40 29.55 7.48 0.10
CA GLN A 40 29.33 8.94 0.14
C GLN A 40 27.91 9.26 0.61
N VAL A 41 26.92 8.52 0.12
CA VAL A 41 25.52 8.65 0.54
C VAL A 41 25.36 8.32 2.02
N ALA A 42 26.01 7.25 2.53
CA ALA A 42 25.96 6.91 3.95
C ALA A 42 26.52 8.02 4.85
N GLU A 43 27.63 8.65 4.45
CA GLU A 43 28.23 9.78 5.16
C GLU A 43 27.32 11.01 5.12
N ALA A 44 26.77 11.35 3.95
CA ALA A 44 25.84 12.46 3.78
C ALA A 44 24.57 12.29 4.63
N VAL A 45 24.02 11.07 4.69
CA VAL A 45 22.90 10.71 5.57
C VAL A 45 23.27 10.94 7.03
N CYS A 46 24.45 10.50 7.48
CA CYS A 46 24.86 10.71 8.87
C CYS A 46 24.95 12.20 9.23
N GLN A 47 25.52 13.01 8.33
CA GLN A 47 25.61 14.46 8.50
C GLN A 47 24.23 15.11 8.60
N GLU A 48 23.32 14.75 7.70
CA GLU A 48 21.98 15.33 7.65
C GLU A 48 21.15 14.93 8.88
N LEU A 49 21.20 13.67 9.30
CA LEU A 49 20.51 13.19 10.50
C LEU A 49 21.02 13.86 11.78
N ALA A 50 22.34 14.02 11.92
CA ALA A 50 22.94 14.72 13.05
C ALA A 50 22.55 16.20 13.07
N ARG A 51 22.50 16.85 11.90
CA ARG A 51 22.15 18.26 11.75
C ARG A 51 20.68 18.54 12.09
N GLN A 52 19.77 17.65 11.70
CA GLN A 52 18.32 17.81 11.90
C GLN A 52 17.80 17.16 13.18
N ALA A 53 18.66 16.46 13.93
CA ALA A 53 18.30 15.63 15.08
C ALA A 53 17.19 14.60 14.76
N VAL A 54 17.18 14.09 13.53
CA VAL A 54 16.24 13.05 13.08
C VAL A 54 16.70 11.71 13.61
N THR A 55 15.75 10.92 14.12
CA THR A 55 16.04 9.62 14.71
C THR A 55 16.20 8.53 13.66
N LEU A 56 16.99 7.52 14.00
CA LEU A 56 17.23 6.37 13.13
C LEU A 56 16.80 5.07 13.81
N GLY A 57 16.28 4.11 13.04
CA GLY A 57 15.97 2.77 13.55
C GLY A 57 17.23 1.93 13.77
N ILE A 58 17.14 0.89 14.60
CA ILE A 58 18.31 0.05 14.97
C ILE A 58 18.93 -0.62 13.73
N ARG A 59 18.11 -1.21 12.85
CA ARG A 59 18.59 -1.89 11.63
C ARG A 59 19.36 -0.96 10.71
N GLN A 60 18.89 0.28 10.59
CA GLN A 60 19.51 1.30 9.75
C GLN A 60 20.82 1.82 10.37
N ALA A 61 20.86 1.95 11.70
CA ALA A 61 22.08 2.33 12.42
C ALA A 61 23.18 1.28 12.25
N ASP A 62 22.82 -0.01 12.36
CA ASP A 62 23.74 -1.13 12.10
C ASP A 62 24.30 -1.08 10.68
N LEU A 63 23.45 -0.87 9.66
CA LEU A 63 23.91 -0.68 8.28
C LEU A 63 24.88 0.51 8.13
N LEU A 64 24.48 1.70 8.57
CA LEU A 64 25.31 2.89 8.44
C LEU A 64 26.66 2.72 9.16
N SER A 65 26.69 2.07 10.33
CA SER A 65 27.92 1.82 11.08
C SER A 65 28.96 0.98 10.32
N ARG A 66 28.52 0.15 9.35
CA ARG A 66 29.40 -0.65 8.50
C ARG A 66 29.93 0.11 7.29
N LEU A 67 29.22 1.15 6.87
CA LEU A 67 29.51 1.93 5.67
C LEU A 67 30.31 3.20 5.97
N VAL A 68 30.11 3.80 7.15
CA VAL A 68 30.83 5.02 7.54
C VAL A 68 32.29 4.71 7.90
N ASP A 69 33.18 5.60 7.47
CA ASP A 69 34.59 5.52 7.83
C ASP A 69 34.88 6.19 9.20
N HIS A 70 36.16 6.25 9.57
CA HIS A 70 36.58 6.85 10.84
C HIS A 70 36.33 8.36 10.90
N SER A 71 36.31 9.05 9.76
CA SER A 71 36.06 10.49 9.69
C SER A 71 34.60 10.84 9.97
N ALA A 72 33.68 9.95 9.61
CA ALA A 72 32.24 10.11 9.84
C ALA A 72 31.76 9.52 11.19
N ALA A 73 32.59 8.74 11.90
CA ALA A 73 32.21 8.06 13.15
C ALA A 73 31.74 9.01 14.28
N GLU A 74 32.40 10.16 14.45
CA GLU A 74 31.99 11.17 15.44
C GLU A 74 30.60 11.73 15.11
N THR A 75 30.32 11.94 13.83
CA THR A 75 29.01 12.42 13.36
C THR A 75 27.93 11.38 13.57
N PHE A 76 28.22 10.12 13.23
CA PHE A 76 27.32 9.00 13.48
C PHE A 76 26.95 8.87 14.96
N GLY A 77 27.93 9.02 15.87
CA GLY A 77 27.70 8.95 17.32
C GLY A 77 26.76 10.02 17.88
N ARG A 78 26.45 11.09 17.12
CA ARG A 78 25.49 12.14 17.51
C ARG A 78 24.04 11.81 17.13
N ILE A 79 23.81 10.81 16.29
CA ILE A 79 22.49 10.43 15.80
C ILE A 79 21.72 9.70 16.90
N ARG A 80 20.47 10.09 17.11
CA ARG A 80 19.60 9.44 18.09
C ARG A 80 18.98 8.18 17.49
N ILE A 81 19.16 7.04 18.13
CA ILE A 81 18.53 5.79 17.72
C ILE A 81 17.22 5.60 18.50
N ARG A 82 16.10 5.44 17.79
CA ARG A 82 14.78 5.16 18.38
C ARG A 82 13.96 4.26 17.45
N ASP A 83 13.16 3.40 18.05
CA ASP A 83 12.27 2.47 17.34
C ASP A 83 10.89 3.09 16.99
N GLU A 84 10.68 4.36 17.33
CA GLU A 84 9.40 5.05 17.10
C GLU A 84 9.23 5.43 15.63
N GLN A 85 8.30 4.75 14.94
CA GLN A 85 7.69 5.25 13.71
C GLN A 85 6.92 6.53 14.02
N SER A 86 7.48 7.66 13.59
CA SER A 86 6.96 9.00 13.86
C SER A 86 5.59 9.24 13.22
N VAL A 87 4.73 9.97 13.93
CA VAL A 87 3.59 10.69 13.35
C VAL A 87 4.02 11.42 12.08
N LEU A 88 3.32 11.20 10.97
CA LEU A 88 3.62 11.86 9.71
C LEU A 88 3.55 13.39 9.88
N ALA A 89 4.53 14.12 9.36
CA ALA A 89 4.46 15.57 9.27
C ALA A 89 3.53 16.04 8.14
N TRP A 90 3.02 15.09 7.35
CA TRP A 90 2.30 15.31 6.10
C TRP A 90 0.95 14.59 6.10
N ARG A 91 -0.06 15.28 5.58
CA ARG A 91 -1.33 14.69 5.18
C ARG A 91 -1.30 14.46 3.67
N PHE A 92 -1.90 13.37 3.21
CA PHE A 92 -1.97 13.04 1.79
C PHE A 92 -3.40 13.20 1.24
N THR A 93 -3.51 13.56 -0.04
CA THR A 93 -4.77 13.62 -0.80
C THR A 93 -4.57 13.09 -2.22
N GLY A 94 -5.65 12.58 -2.83
CA GLY A 94 -5.61 12.09 -4.21
C GLY A 94 -5.59 13.19 -5.27
N GLU A 95 -6.25 14.31 -4.98
CA GLU A 95 -6.28 15.48 -5.85
C GLU A 95 -5.48 16.64 -5.26
N ALA A 96 -5.02 17.53 -6.14
CA ALA A 96 -4.41 18.78 -5.73
C ALA A 96 -5.51 19.62 -5.07
N PRO A 97 -5.37 20.02 -3.79
CA PRO A 97 -6.40 20.85 -3.17
C PRO A 97 -6.45 22.20 -3.90
N SER A 98 -7.62 22.51 -4.46
CA SER A 98 -7.86 23.80 -5.10
C SER A 98 -7.96 24.89 -4.03
N PRO A 99 -7.24 26.02 -4.15
CA PRO A 99 -7.32 27.12 -3.18
C PRO A 99 -8.67 27.86 -3.18
N THR A 100 -9.56 27.59 -4.15
CA THR A 100 -10.77 28.42 -4.40
C THR A 100 -12.09 27.64 -4.43
N VAL A 101 -12.10 26.33 -4.18
CA VAL A 101 -13.30 25.50 -4.34
C VAL A 101 -13.64 24.84 -3.01
N GLU A 102 -14.77 25.23 -2.40
CA GLU A 102 -15.40 24.44 -1.35
C GLU A 102 -15.63 23.01 -1.87
N PRO A 103 -15.39 21.96 -1.07
CA PRO A 103 -15.56 20.58 -1.51
C PRO A 103 -17.02 20.38 -1.94
N ARG A 104 -17.26 20.36 -3.25
CA ARG A 104 -18.52 19.93 -3.83
C ARG A 104 -18.40 18.44 -4.13
N PRO A 105 -19.41 17.62 -3.77
CA PRO A 105 -19.50 16.27 -4.28
C PRO A 105 -19.80 16.36 -5.78
N SER A 106 -18.75 16.33 -6.61
CA SER A 106 -18.90 16.21 -8.06
C SER A 106 -19.10 14.73 -8.37
N VAL A 107 -20.32 14.37 -8.79
CA VAL A 107 -20.75 13.00 -9.16
C VAL A 107 -20.33 12.64 -10.60
N GLU A 108 -19.63 13.54 -11.31
CA GLU A 108 -19.13 13.27 -12.65
C GLU A 108 -17.62 13.04 -12.62
N ALA A 109 -17.22 11.78 -12.83
CA ALA A 109 -15.84 11.38 -13.06
C ALA A 109 -15.30 12.12 -14.28
N ARG A 110 -14.58 13.22 -14.06
CA ARG A 110 -13.76 13.81 -15.12
C ARG A 110 -12.67 12.79 -15.47
N PRO A 111 -12.39 12.56 -16.76
CA PRO A 111 -11.22 11.78 -17.15
C PRO A 111 -9.98 12.34 -16.44
N PHE A 112 -9.24 11.48 -15.75
CA PHE A 112 -8.03 11.87 -15.06
C PHE A 112 -6.98 12.26 -16.11
N GLU A 113 -6.88 13.55 -16.43
CA GLU A 113 -5.82 14.02 -17.32
C GLU A 113 -4.46 13.82 -16.63
N HIS A 114 -3.60 13.03 -17.25
CA HIS A 114 -2.24 12.86 -16.78
C HIS A 114 -1.48 14.18 -16.89
N SER A 115 -0.70 14.51 -15.86
CA SER A 115 0.27 15.58 -15.97
C SER A 115 1.46 15.10 -16.80
N ALA A 116 2.21 16.03 -17.41
CA ALA A 116 3.46 15.70 -18.11
C ALA A 116 4.44 14.90 -17.24
N ALA A 117 4.43 15.12 -15.92
CA ALA A 117 5.19 14.34 -14.95
C ALA A 117 4.72 12.88 -14.86
N VAL A 118 3.41 12.63 -14.84
CA VAL A 118 2.87 11.26 -14.87
C VAL A 118 3.23 10.57 -16.18
N ASP A 119 3.07 11.25 -17.32
CA ASP A 119 3.40 10.67 -18.63
C ASP A 119 4.89 10.31 -18.75
N ALA A 120 5.78 11.18 -18.24
CA ALA A 120 7.22 10.91 -18.23
C ALA A 120 7.58 9.68 -17.39
N LEU A 121 6.91 9.48 -16.24
CA LEU A 121 7.09 8.29 -15.41
C LEU A 121 6.56 7.04 -16.11
N ILE A 122 5.35 7.10 -16.70
CA ILE A 122 4.75 5.99 -17.44
C ILE A 122 5.65 5.53 -18.58
N ALA A 123 6.28 6.46 -19.31
CA ALA A 123 7.21 6.12 -20.37
C ALA A 123 8.39 5.26 -19.87
N VAL A 124 8.98 5.60 -18.72
CA VAL A 124 10.06 4.79 -18.11
C VAL A 124 9.53 3.45 -17.60
N LEU A 125 8.36 3.43 -16.97
CA LEU A 125 7.81 2.23 -16.34
C LEU A 125 7.31 1.20 -17.36
N SER A 126 6.79 1.65 -18.49
CA SER A 126 6.31 0.77 -19.58
C SER A 126 7.44 -0.07 -20.18
N ASP A 127 8.68 0.44 -20.15
CA ASP A 127 9.89 -0.26 -20.59
C ASP A 127 10.64 -0.97 -19.44
N THR A 128 10.13 -0.90 -18.21
CA THR A 128 10.79 -1.48 -17.03
C THR A 128 10.16 -2.83 -16.68
N THR A 129 10.93 -3.91 -16.88
CA THR A 129 10.54 -5.24 -16.41
C THR A 129 10.37 -5.24 -14.89
N GLY A 130 9.27 -5.81 -14.41
CA GLY A 130 8.96 -5.91 -12.98
C GLY A 130 8.22 -4.69 -12.40
N ALA A 131 8.05 -3.60 -13.15
CA ALA A 131 7.15 -2.51 -12.75
C ALA A 131 5.71 -3.02 -12.65
N ARG A 132 4.99 -2.65 -11.59
CA ARG A 132 3.61 -3.12 -11.33
C ARG A 132 2.59 -1.98 -11.35
N GLY A 133 2.90 -0.87 -10.68
CA GLY A 133 1.98 0.25 -10.57
C GLY A 133 2.62 1.56 -10.15
N LEU A 134 1.92 2.66 -10.46
CA LEU A 134 2.29 4.04 -10.14
C LEU A 134 1.10 4.73 -9.49
N TRP A 135 1.32 5.23 -8.27
CA TRP A 135 0.38 6.08 -7.56
C TRP A 135 0.87 7.53 -7.57
N ARG A 136 -0.07 8.46 -7.67
CA ARG A 136 0.21 9.89 -7.50
C ARG A 136 -0.64 10.43 -6.36
N ALA A 137 0.00 11.00 -5.36
CA ALA A 137 -0.65 11.71 -4.26
C ALA A 137 -0.13 13.13 -4.15
N TRP A 138 -0.83 13.96 -3.40
CA TRP A 138 -0.38 15.27 -2.97
C TRP A 138 -0.14 15.24 -1.48
N ARG A 139 1.03 15.70 -1.04
CA ARG A 139 1.33 15.86 0.37
C ARG A 139 1.19 17.33 0.78
N ILE A 140 0.64 17.54 1.96
CA ILE A 140 0.36 18.86 2.53
C ILE A 140 0.90 18.87 3.97
N PRO A 141 1.65 19.90 4.39
CA PRO A 141 2.15 19.96 5.76
C PRO A 141 0.98 19.91 6.76
N ILE A 142 1.03 19.03 7.76
CA ILE A 142 0.04 19.02 8.85
C ILE A 142 0.21 20.27 9.72
N ARG A 143 1.46 20.69 9.90
CA ARG A 143 1.83 21.91 10.63
C ARG A 143 2.61 22.83 9.71
N GLY A 144 2.35 24.13 9.82
CA GLY A 144 3.02 25.15 9.01
C GLY A 144 2.24 25.53 7.76
N GLN A 145 2.91 26.27 6.87
CA GLN A 145 2.38 26.77 5.61
C GLN A 145 3.27 26.25 4.48
N GLY A 146 2.67 25.88 3.36
CA GLY A 146 3.39 25.41 2.17
C GLY A 146 2.42 24.93 1.10
N PRO A 147 2.79 25.01 -0.18
CA PRO A 147 1.95 24.49 -1.24
C PRO A 147 1.82 22.96 -1.13
N PRO A 148 0.73 22.38 -1.64
CA PRO A 148 0.65 20.94 -1.89
C PRO A 148 1.76 20.52 -2.84
N LEU A 149 2.44 19.43 -2.54
CA LEU A 149 3.53 18.89 -3.36
C LEU A 149 3.17 17.50 -3.89
N PRO A 150 3.39 17.21 -5.18
CA PRO A 150 3.12 15.88 -5.72
C PRO A 150 4.17 14.88 -5.21
N VAL A 151 3.72 13.67 -4.93
CA VAL A 151 4.53 12.51 -4.56
C VAL A 151 4.11 11.34 -5.42
N TYR A 152 5.09 10.66 -5.99
CA TYR A 152 4.90 9.50 -6.85
C TYR A 152 5.43 8.27 -6.13
N VAL A 153 4.62 7.23 -6.02
CA VAL A 153 5.06 5.94 -5.48
C VAL A 153 4.97 4.91 -6.59
N VAL A 154 6.06 4.19 -6.83
CA VAL A 154 6.16 3.12 -7.82
C VAL A 154 6.36 1.82 -7.06
N GLU A 155 5.54 0.82 -7.35
CA GLU A 155 5.81 -0.56 -6.94
C GLU A 155 6.46 -1.30 -8.11
N ALA A 156 7.66 -1.84 -7.88
CA ALA A 156 8.42 -2.57 -8.88
C ALA A 156 9.28 -3.68 -8.26
N ASP A 157 9.20 -4.87 -8.85
CA ASP A 157 10.08 -6.00 -8.55
C ASP A 157 11.38 -5.85 -9.35
N THR A 158 12.39 -5.24 -8.73
CA THR A 158 13.67 -4.94 -9.37
C THR A 158 14.84 -5.26 -8.44
N ALA A 159 15.89 -5.85 -8.99
CA ALA A 159 17.15 -6.05 -8.29
C ALA A 159 17.95 -4.75 -8.10
N ASP A 160 17.63 -3.71 -8.87
CA ASP A 160 18.28 -2.39 -8.81
C ASP A 160 17.22 -1.28 -8.59
N PRO A 161 16.70 -1.13 -7.36
CA PRO A 161 15.72 -0.09 -7.04
C PRO A 161 16.34 1.32 -7.07
N ALA A 162 17.61 1.46 -6.72
CA ALA A 162 18.32 2.75 -6.75
C ALA A 162 18.46 3.27 -8.20
N GLY A 163 18.92 2.43 -9.13
CA GLY A 163 19.05 2.80 -10.53
C GLY A 163 17.69 3.10 -11.19
N LEU A 164 16.63 2.35 -10.86
CA LEU A 164 15.27 2.68 -11.31
C LEU A 164 14.82 4.05 -10.77
N THR A 165 15.06 4.33 -9.48
CA THR A 165 14.73 5.62 -8.85
C THR A 165 15.45 6.77 -9.54
N GLY A 166 16.75 6.63 -9.83
CA GLY A 166 17.52 7.64 -10.55
C GLY A 166 17.00 7.89 -11.97
N ARG A 167 16.60 6.84 -12.72
CA ARG A 167 15.97 7.02 -14.05
C ARG A 167 14.67 7.80 -13.97
N LEU A 168 13.81 7.48 -13.00
CA LEU A 168 12.53 8.16 -12.79
C LEU A 168 12.72 9.62 -12.36
N GLN A 169 13.71 9.92 -11.49
CA GLN A 169 14.05 11.29 -11.12
C GLN A 169 14.48 12.12 -12.34
N ARG A 170 15.34 11.58 -13.20
CA ARG A 170 15.77 12.27 -14.43
C ARG A 170 14.63 12.52 -15.40
N ALA A 171 13.69 11.58 -15.51
CA ALA A 171 12.48 11.77 -16.30
C ALA A 171 11.62 12.93 -15.76
N LEU A 172 11.40 12.99 -14.44
CA LEU A 172 10.68 14.09 -13.81
C LEU A 172 11.37 15.44 -14.02
N THR A 173 12.69 15.52 -13.81
CA THR A 173 13.46 16.76 -13.98
C THR A 173 13.48 17.29 -15.42
N THR A 174 13.19 16.42 -16.40
CA THR A 174 13.10 16.83 -17.82
C THR A 174 11.81 17.60 -18.12
N VAL A 175 10.73 17.32 -17.39
CA VAL A 175 9.40 17.92 -17.62
C VAL A 175 9.02 18.96 -16.58
N ASP A 176 9.67 18.95 -15.41
CA ASP A 176 9.45 19.88 -14.29
C ASP A 176 10.81 20.23 -13.63
N SER A 177 11.04 21.50 -13.34
CA SER A 177 12.25 21.96 -12.63
C SER A 177 12.21 21.74 -11.12
N ASP A 178 11.06 21.32 -10.58
CA ASP A 178 10.90 21.04 -9.15
C ASP A 178 11.70 19.81 -8.71
N VAL A 179 11.94 19.74 -7.40
CA VAL A 179 12.62 18.59 -6.77
C VAL A 179 11.82 17.30 -7.03
N PRO A 180 12.43 16.25 -7.63
CA PRO A 180 11.70 15.04 -7.97
C PRO A 180 11.38 14.23 -6.71
N ARG A 181 10.09 13.90 -6.52
CA ARG A 181 9.55 13.16 -5.36
C ARG A 181 8.99 11.81 -5.79
N VAL A 182 9.88 10.91 -6.21
CA VAL A 182 9.53 9.55 -6.63
C VAL A 182 10.12 8.52 -5.68
N GLU A 183 9.29 7.57 -5.28
CA GLU A 183 9.57 6.53 -4.29
C GLU A 183 9.41 5.16 -4.95
N VAL A 184 10.49 4.40 -5.13
CA VAL A 184 10.41 3.02 -5.66
C VAL A 184 10.39 2.06 -4.49
N VAL A 185 9.34 1.23 -4.39
CA VAL A 185 9.18 0.23 -3.34
C VAL A 185 9.09 -1.17 -3.94
N ALA A 186 9.68 -2.15 -3.25
CA ALA A 186 9.59 -3.54 -3.67
C ALA A 186 8.25 -4.17 -3.20
N PRO A 187 7.63 -5.06 -3.98
CA PRO A 187 6.45 -5.80 -3.57
C PRO A 187 6.75 -6.67 -2.34
N GLY A 188 5.83 -6.69 -1.37
CA GLY A 188 5.96 -7.52 -0.17
C GLY A 188 7.03 -7.08 0.86
N ALA A 189 7.80 -6.02 0.57
CA ALA A 189 8.75 -5.44 1.53
C ALA A 189 8.03 -4.68 2.65
N GLU A 190 8.74 -4.41 3.76
CA GLU A 190 8.23 -3.54 4.81
C GLU A 190 8.25 -2.08 4.33
N VAL A 191 7.18 -1.66 3.64
CA VAL A 191 7.05 -0.30 3.09
C VAL A 191 6.87 0.71 4.23
N PRO A 192 7.66 1.79 4.31
CA PRO A 192 7.51 2.79 5.36
C PRO A 192 6.16 3.52 5.31
N MET A 193 5.72 4.05 6.45
CA MET A 193 4.40 4.66 6.62
C MET A 193 4.13 5.80 5.62
N TYR A 194 5.15 6.57 5.23
CA TYR A 194 5.04 7.66 4.26
C TYR A 194 4.55 7.17 2.89
N GLN A 195 5.20 6.14 2.33
CA GLN A 195 4.84 5.57 1.03
C GLN A 195 3.52 4.80 1.10
N ARG A 196 3.25 4.09 2.22
CA ARG A 196 1.94 3.46 2.44
C ARG A 196 0.81 4.49 2.44
N ALA A 197 0.95 5.58 3.19
CA ALA A 197 -0.04 6.66 3.23
C ALA A 197 -0.23 7.31 1.85
N ALA A 198 0.87 7.62 1.14
CA ALA A 198 0.79 8.16 -0.21
C ALA A 198 0.00 7.24 -1.16
N ARG A 199 0.22 5.92 -1.11
CA ARG A 199 -0.55 4.93 -1.90
C ARG A 199 -2.02 4.82 -1.48
N SER A 200 -2.30 4.87 -0.17
CA SER A 200 -3.67 4.74 0.35
C SER A 200 -4.56 5.93 0.00
N TYR A 201 -3.99 7.14 -0.08
CA TYR A 201 -4.75 8.35 -0.41
C TYR A 201 -4.62 8.79 -1.87
N GLY A 202 -3.61 8.29 -2.60
CA GLY A 202 -3.36 8.62 -4.00
C GLY A 202 -4.11 7.68 -4.95
N PRO A 203 -4.69 8.18 -6.07
CA PRO A 203 -5.14 7.32 -7.15
C PRO A 203 -3.98 6.53 -7.75
N LEU A 204 -4.28 5.29 -8.15
CA LEU A 204 -3.45 4.51 -9.06
C LEU A 204 -3.59 5.11 -10.46
N VAL A 205 -2.52 5.73 -10.97
CA VAL A 205 -2.54 6.44 -12.27
C VAL A 205 -1.98 5.60 -13.41
N TRP A 206 -1.31 4.49 -13.10
CA TRP A 206 -0.87 3.52 -14.09
C TRP A 206 -0.63 2.15 -13.45
N THR A 207 -0.89 1.10 -14.22
CA THR A 207 -0.55 -0.29 -13.90
C THR A 207 0.04 -0.98 -15.12
N ALA A 208 0.96 -1.91 -14.89
CA ALA A 208 1.59 -2.69 -15.96
C ALA A 208 0.65 -3.75 -16.56
N THR A 209 -0.33 -4.21 -15.78
CA THR A 209 -1.25 -5.28 -16.18
C THR A 209 -2.67 -4.82 -15.98
N GLU A 210 -3.57 -5.19 -16.90
CA GLU A 210 -4.99 -4.91 -16.71
C GLU A 210 -5.50 -5.55 -15.41
N PRO A 211 -6.32 -4.84 -14.63
CA PRO A 211 -6.87 -5.38 -13.40
C PRO A 211 -7.70 -6.63 -13.67
N ALA A 212 -7.51 -7.66 -12.85
CA ALA A 212 -8.39 -8.81 -12.85
C ALA A 212 -9.82 -8.37 -12.52
N GLN A 213 -10.81 -9.09 -13.06
CA GLN A 213 -12.20 -8.86 -12.69
C GLN A 213 -12.43 -9.29 -11.24
N VAL A 214 -12.72 -8.31 -10.38
CA VAL A 214 -13.05 -8.54 -8.97
C VAL A 214 -14.55 -8.79 -8.81
N ARG A 215 -14.91 -9.72 -7.94
CA ARG A 215 -16.31 -10.08 -7.64
C ARG A 215 -16.58 -10.01 -6.15
N LEU A 216 -17.69 -9.38 -5.77
CA LEU A 216 -18.18 -9.40 -4.40
C LEU A 216 -19.07 -10.63 -4.17
N ALA A 217 -18.72 -11.45 -3.18
CA ALA A 217 -19.51 -12.59 -2.75
C ALA A 217 -20.74 -12.15 -1.96
N ARG A 218 -21.86 -12.83 -2.22
CA ARG A 218 -23.07 -12.64 -1.43
C ARG A 218 -22.90 -13.30 -0.07
N ALA A 219 -23.21 -12.56 1.00
CA ALA A 219 -23.20 -13.09 2.36
C ALA A 219 -24.53 -13.75 2.77
N PHE A 220 -25.63 -13.31 2.15
CA PHE A 220 -27.01 -13.70 2.49
C PHE A 220 -27.83 -14.00 1.22
N ASP A 221 -28.92 -14.75 1.40
CA ASP A 221 -29.83 -15.14 0.30
C ASP A 221 -30.75 -14.00 -0.12
N GLY A 222 -30.98 -13.04 0.77
CA GLY A 222 -31.74 -11.84 0.48
C GLY A 222 -31.78 -10.88 1.67
N VAL A 223 -32.56 -9.82 1.48
CA VAL A 223 -33.02 -8.91 2.52
C VAL A 223 -34.54 -8.92 2.50
N ASP A 224 -35.16 -8.87 3.67
CA ASP A 224 -36.62 -8.82 3.79
C ASP A 224 -37.18 -7.40 3.60
N ASP A 225 -38.50 -7.23 3.76
CA ASP A 225 -39.19 -5.94 3.61
C ASP A 225 -38.77 -4.90 4.67
N ALA A 226 -38.20 -5.34 5.80
CA ALA A 226 -37.65 -4.48 6.85
C ALA A 226 -36.17 -4.12 6.59
N GLY A 227 -35.55 -4.72 5.57
CA GLY A 227 -34.13 -4.57 5.24
C GLY A 227 -33.22 -5.50 6.05
N GLU A 228 -33.77 -6.48 6.76
CA GLU A 228 -33.00 -7.44 7.54
C GLU A 228 -32.49 -8.57 6.63
N PRO A 229 -31.18 -8.89 6.68
CA PRO A 229 -30.62 -9.98 5.88
C PRO A 229 -31.07 -11.35 6.39
N PHE A 230 -31.31 -12.30 5.48
CA PHE A 230 -31.75 -13.65 5.85
C PHE A 230 -31.11 -14.76 5.00
N PHE A 231 -31.16 -15.98 5.53
CA PHE A 231 -30.91 -17.22 4.80
C PHE A 231 -32.23 -17.95 4.55
N THR A 232 -32.41 -18.56 3.39
CA THR A 232 -33.59 -19.40 3.11
C THR A 232 -33.49 -20.71 3.88
N GLU A 233 -34.63 -21.35 4.14
CA GLU A 233 -34.68 -22.64 4.86
C GLU A 233 -33.91 -23.75 4.12
N ASP A 234 -33.87 -23.68 2.78
CA ASP A 234 -33.18 -24.60 1.89
C ASP A 234 -31.73 -24.19 1.58
N HIS A 235 -31.18 -23.18 2.27
CA HIS A 235 -29.81 -22.74 2.07
C HIS A 235 -28.83 -23.92 2.24
N PRO A 236 -27.94 -24.19 1.26
CA PRO A 236 -27.05 -25.34 1.30
C PRO A 236 -26.12 -25.33 2.52
N ARG A 237 -25.81 -26.53 3.04
CA ARG A 237 -24.85 -26.70 4.15
C ARG A 237 -23.67 -27.58 3.73
N LEU A 238 -22.47 -27.20 4.16
CA LEU A 238 -21.28 -28.05 4.04
C LEU A 238 -21.24 -29.04 5.20
N LEU A 239 -21.74 -30.24 4.96
CA LEU A 239 -21.84 -31.31 5.96
C LEU A 239 -20.54 -32.09 6.14
N ASP A 240 -19.68 -32.14 5.12
CA ASP A 240 -18.37 -32.79 5.22
C ASP A 240 -17.41 -31.90 6.02
N ALA A 241 -16.98 -32.40 7.18
CA ALA A 241 -16.18 -31.60 8.11
C ALA A 241 -14.80 -31.24 7.53
N ALA A 242 -14.18 -32.14 6.76
CA ALA A 242 -12.86 -31.90 6.18
C ALA A 242 -12.92 -30.88 5.04
N GLU A 243 -13.97 -30.93 4.22
CA GLU A 243 -14.24 -29.90 3.22
C GLU A 243 -14.51 -28.55 3.87
N ARG A 244 -15.37 -28.51 4.89
CA ARG A 244 -15.70 -27.27 5.63
C ARG A 244 -14.45 -26.61 6.22
N GLU A 245 -13.59 -27.39 6.88
CA GLU A 245 -12.33 -26.90 7.44
C GLU A 245 -11.41 -26.33 6.35
N ARG A 246 -11.26 -27.05 5.22
CA ARG A 246 -10.47 -26.57 4.08
C ARG A 246 -10.96 -25.23 3.53
N VAL A 247 -12.28 -25.07 3.40
CA VAL A 247 -12.90 -23.83 2.90
C VAL A 247 -12.70 -22.71 3.92
N LEU A 248 -12.89 -22.96 5.21
CA LEU A 248 -12.64 -21.98 6.27
C LEU A 248 -11.19 -21.51 6.29
N ASP A 249 -10.24 -22.44 6.17
CA ASP A 249 -8.81 -22.11 6.13
C ASP A 249 -8.49 -21.20 4.96
N TYR A 250 -9.03 -21.48 3.77
CA TYR A 250 -8.88 -20.61 2.61
C TYR A 250 -9.47 -19.21 2.87
N LEU A 251 -10.72 -19.13 3.33
CA LEU A 251 -11.42 -17.86 3.57
C LEU A 251 -10.70 -16.99 4.61
N ARG A 252 -10.15 -17.62 5.66
CA ARG A 252 -9.43 -16.95 6.76
C ARG A 252 -7.98 -16.58 6.40
N ALA A 253 -7.34 -17.31 5.49
CA ALA A 253 -5.99 -17.02 5.04
C ALA A 253 -5.92 -15.83 4.07
N ALA A 254 -7.05 -15.45 3.45
CA ALA A 254 -7.12 -14.29 2.56
C ALA A 254 -6.78 -12.96 3.24
N THR A 255 -6.28 -12.03 2.43
CA THR A 255 -5.82 -10.71 2.90
C THR A 255 -7.02 -9.90 3.39
N VAL A 256 -6.93 -9.36 4.61
CA VAL A 256 -7.91 -8.39 5.13
C VAL A 256 -7.73 -7.08 4.36
N VAL A 257 -8.74 -6.70 3.59
CA VAL A 257 -8.70 -5.48 2.76
C VAL A 257 -9.43 -4.32 3.43
N LEU A 258 -10.48 -4.60 4.21
CA LEU A 258 -11.15 -3.62 5.06
C LEU A 258 -11.24 -4.17 6.48
N HIS A 259 -10.57 -3.52 7.41
CA HIS A 259 -10.61 -3.85 8.83
C HIS A 259 -11.62 -2.97 9.57
N THR A 260 -12.42 -3.57 10.45
CA THR A 260 -13.40 -2.89 11.29
C THR A 260 -13.65 -3.70 12.56
N ASP A 261 -13.93 -3.02 13.66
CA ASP A 261 -14.37 -3.63 14.92
C ASP A 261 -15.91 -3.79 14.98
N ALA A 262 -16.62 -3.38 13.92
CA ALA A 262 -18.07 -3.47 13.86
C ALA A 262 -18.54 -4.93 13.74
N THR A 263 -19.60 -5.25 14.50
CA THR A 263 -20.27 -6.55 14.47
C THR A 263 -21.75 -6.40 14.15
N MET A 264 -22.35 -7.46 13.61
CA MET A 264 -23.80 -7.58 13.42
C MET A 264 -24.37 -8.72 14.25
N GLU A 265 -25.69 -8.72 14.44
CA GLU A 265 -26.42 -9.79 15.10
C GLU A 265 -26.35 -11.10 14.29
N ASP A 266 -26.31 -12.22 15.01
CA ASP A 266 -26.45 -13.54 14.40
C ASP A 266 -27.90 -13.78 13.99
N VAL A 267 -28.18 -13.67 12.70
CA VAL A 267 -29.55 -13.82 12.15
C VAL A 267 -30.10 -15.25 12.24
N VAL A 268 -29.25 -16.24 12.49
CA VAL A 268 -29.65 -17.65 12.65
C VAL A 268 -29.89 -17.97 14.13
N ASP A 269 -29.07 -17.43 15.03
CA ASP A 269 -29.24 -17.54 16.48
C ASP A 269 -29.15 -16.16 17.17
N PRO A 270 -30.27 -15.39 17.19
CA PRO A 270 -30.28 -14.04 17.77
C PRO A 270 -29.90 -13.98 19.26
N ALA A 271 -29.97 -15.10 19.98
CA ALA A 271 -29.59 -15.14 21.40
C ALA A 271 -28.09 -14.87 21.63
N ARG A 272 -27.26 -15.02 20.59
CA ARG A 272 -25.82 -14.71 20.62
C ARG A 272 -25.53 -13.21 20.55
N GLY A 273 -26.49 -12.40 20.09
CA GLY A 273 -26.33 -10.96 19.92
C GLY A 273 -25.35 -10.57 18.81
N ALA A 274 -24.79 -9.36 18.91
CA ALA A 274 -23.94 -8.76 17.88
C ALA A 274 -22.49 -9.31 17.89
N VAL A 275 -22.30 -10.54 17.41
CA VAL A 275 -21.01 -11.25 17.42
C VAL A 275 -20.42 -11.51 16.03
N VAL A 276 -21.17 -11.26 14.96
CA VAL A 276 -20.76 -11.59 13.60
C VAL A 276 -19.84 -10.47 13.06
N PRO A 277 -18.57 -10.78 12.72
CA PRO A 277 -17.62 -9.78 12.23
C PRO A 277 -17.96 -9.29 10.81
N THR A 278 -17.69 -8.02 10.55
CA THR A 278 -18.03 -7.37 9.25
C THR A 278 -16.82 -6.87 8.46
N ALA A 279 -15.60 -7.29 8.82
CA ALA A 279 -14.40 -7.04 8.04
C ALA A 279 -14.48 -7.70 6.65
N PHE A 280 -13.77 -7.18 5.66
CA PHE A 280 -13.72 -7.75 4.31
C PHE A 280 -12.35 -8.33 4.01
N ARG A 281 -12.37 -9.47 3.32
CA ARG A 281 -11.19 -10.18 2.84
C ARG A 281 -11.22 -10.36 1.34
N SER A 282 -10.04 -10.55 0.76
CA SER A 282 -9.90 -10.83 -0.65
C SER A 282 -8.67 -11.68 -0.98
N ASP A 283 -8.80 -12.48 -2.04
CA ASP A 283 -7.72 -13.18 -2.73
C ASP A 283 -7.32 -12.50 -4.06
N GLY A 284 -7.84 -11.30 -4.31
CA GLY A 284 -7.58 -10.50 -5.51
C GLY A 284 -8.55 -10.73 -6.66
N SER A 285 -9.32 -11.83 -6.65
CA SER A 285 -10.39 -12.10 -7.62
C SER A 285 -11.78 -12.04 -6.98
N TRP A 286 -11.87 -12.43 -5.71
CA TRP A 286 -13.08 -12.38 -4.92
C TRP A 286 -12.89 -11.50 -3.69
N ILE A 287 -13.97 -10.83 -3.30
CA ILE A 287 -14.11 -10.13 -2.03
C ILE A 287 -15.25 -10.81 -1.26
N TRP A 288 -15.07 -11.06 0.03
CA TRP A 288 -16.14 -11.53 0.90
C TRP A 288 -16.04 -10.89 2.29
N PRO A 289 -17.19 -10.62 2.93
CA PRO A 289 -17.19 -10.25 4.34
C PRO A 289 -16.90 -11.46 5.22
N ASP A 290 -16.28 -11.22 6.38
CA ASP A 290 -16.00 -12.25 7.40
C ASP A 290 -17.27 -12.91 7.95
N ILE A 291 -18.44 -12.30 7.70
CA ILE A 291 -19.77 -12.89 7.84
C ILE A 291 -19.83 -14.29 7.21
N VAL A 292 -19.29 -14.46 5.99
CA VAL A 292 -19.27 -15.74 5.28
C VAL A 292 -18.50 -16.80 6.07
N SER A 293 -17.33 -16.43 6.59
CA SER A 293 -16.50 -17.31 7.41
C SER A 293 -17.19 -17.68 8.73
N TYR A 294 -17.89 -16.72 9.35
CA TYR A 294 -18.63 -16.95 10.60
C TYR A 294 -19.78 -17.94 10.40
N PHE A 295 -20.66 -17.71 9.43
CA PHE A 295 -21.82 -18.58 9.22
C PHE A 295 -21.45 -19.98 8.72
N LEU A 296 -20.34 -20.11 7.98
CA LEU A 296 -19.80 -21.43 7.62
C LEU A 296 -19.27 -22.18 8.84
N ASP A 297 -18.57 -21.51 9.75
CA ASP A 297 -17.99 -22.15 10.94
C ASP A 297 -19.07 -22.54 11.96
N GLU A 298 -19.87 -21.56 12.36
CA GLU A 298 -20.85 -21.71 13.44
C GLU A 298 -22.06 -22.53 12.98
N HIS A 299 -22.56 -22.26 11.78
CA HIS A 299 -23.83 -22.81 11.30
C HIS A 299 -23.67 -23.80 10.14
N GLY A 300 -22.46 -23.97 9.59
CA GLY A 300 -22.24 -24.87 8.45
C GLY A 300 -22.89 -24.40 7.14
N LEU A 301 -23.35 -23.14 7.08
CA LEU A 301 -23.99 -22.56 5.89
C LEU A 301 -22.95 -22.37 4.79
N ALA A 302 -23.25 -22.83 3.59
CA ALA A 302 -22.32 -22.77 2.48
C ALA A 302 -22.09 -21.32 2.01
N PRO A 303 -20.87 -20.94 1.60
CA PRO A 303 -20.66 -19.69 0.89
C PRO A 303 -21.44 -19.64 -0.43
N ASP A 304 -21.54 -18.44 -1.03
CA ASP A 304 -22.01 -18.26 -2.41
C ASP A 304 -21.44 -19.35 -3.34
N GLU A 305 -22.29 -19.97 -4.15
CA GLU A 305 -21.92 -21.15 -4.95
C GLU A 305 -20.71 -20.90 -5.86
N ARG A 306 -20.60 -19.68 -6.42
CA ARG A 306 -19.49 -19.33 -7.31
C ARG A 306 -18.21 -19.07 -6.52
N LEU A 307 -18.31 -18.47 -5.34
CA LEU A 307 -17.17 -18.37 -4.42
C LEU A 307 -16.72 -19.77 -3.97
N LEU A 308 -17.65 -20.63 -3.57
CA LEU A 308 -17.33 -21.99 -3.14
C LEU A 308 -16.67 -22.80 -4.26
N ALA A 309 -17.17 -22.70 -5.49
CA ALA A 309 -16.54 -23.32 -6.66
C ALA A 309 -15.13 -22.78 -6.91
N HIS A 310 -14.91 -21.47 -6.73
CA HIS A 310 -13.57 -20.86 -6.82
C HIS A 310 -12.63 -21.43 -5.76
N VAL A 311 -13.05 -21.47 -4.49
CA VAL A 311 -12.24 -22.02 -3.38
C VAL A 311 -11.91 -23.50 -3.60
N ARG A 312 -12.86 -24.31 -4.08
CA ARG A 312 -12.64 -25.74 -4.37
C ARG A 312 -11.59 -25.99 -5.46
N ASN A 313 -11.43 -25.04 -6.38
CA ASN A 313 -10.46 -25.12 -7.47
C ASN A 313 -9.09 -24.55 -7.08
N ALA A 314 -8.93 -24.00 -5.87
CA ALA A 314 -7.66 -23.47 -5.42
C ALA A 314 -6.72 -24.59 -4.94
N ASP A 315 -5.45 -24.49 -5.34
CA ASP A 315 -4.40 -25.46 -4.97
C ASP A 315 -3.84 -25.26 -3.54
N GLY A 316 -4.31 -24.25 -2.82
CA GLY A 316 -3.83 -23.89 -1.49
C GLY A 316 -4.42 -22.55 -1.00
N PRO A 317 -3.96 -22.05 0.16
CA PRO A 317 -4.37 -20.73 0.65
C PRO A 317 -3.96 -19.64 -0.34
N PRO A 318 -4.73 -18.54 -0.42
CA PRO A 318 -4.44 -17.45 -1.34
C PRO A 318 -3.13 -16.75 -0.95
N ALA A 319 -2.38 -16.29 -1.96
CA ALA A 319 -1.19 -15.50 -1.74
C ALA A 319 -1.54 -14.10 -1.18
N PRO A 320 -0.63 -13.46 -0.43
CA PRO A 320 -0.80 -12.06 -0.04
C PRO A 320 -0.97 -11.16 -1.26
N LEU A 321 -1.90 -10.20 -1.17
CA LEU A 321 -2.13 -9.26 -2.26
C LEU A 321 -0.98 -8.27 -2.40
N ASP A 322 -0.62 -7.97 -3.64
CA ASP A 322 0.23 -6.82 -3.91
C ASP A 322 -0.58 -5.51 -3.86
N ALA A 323 0.12 -4.39 -3.99
CA ALA A 323 -0.49 -3.08 -3.82
C ALA A 323 -1.52 -2.73 -4.88
N VAL A 324 -1.22 -3.10 -6.12
CA VAL A 324 -2.07 -2.82 -7.28
C VAL A 324 -3.37 -3.59 -7.11
N THR A 325 -3.28 -4.88 -6.79
CA THR A 325 -4.43 -5.74 -6.53
C THR A 325 -5.24 -5.23 -5.35
N THR A 326 -4.58 -4.84 -4.25
CA THR A 326 -5.24 -4.25 -3.08
C THR A 326 -6.01 -2.97 -3.45
N HIS A 327 -5.42 -2.09 -4.29
CA HIS A 327 -6.07 -0.85 -4.73
C HIS A 327 -7.34 -1.14 -5.53
N HIS A 328 -7.28 -2.03 -6.52
CA HIS A 328 -8.45 -2.39 -7.34
C HIS A 328 -9.54 -3.08 -6.54
N VAL A 329 -9.17 -3.93 -5.57
CA VAL A 329 -10.13 -4.56 -4.66
C VAL A 329 -10.86 -3.51 -3.82
N LEU A 330 -10.14 -2.55 -3.24
CA LEU A 330 -10.73 -1.47 -2.45
C LEU A 330 -11.60 -0.54 -3.30
N GLU A 331 -11.13 -0.16 -4.48
CA GLU A 331 -11.88 0.64 -5.45
C GLU A 331 -13.20 -0.04 -5.82
N HIS A 332 -13.17 -1.35 -6.12
CA HIS A 332 -14.37 -2.12 -6.39
C HIS A 332 -15.31 -2.16 -5.19
N LEU A 333 -14.79 -2.37 -3.98
CA LEU A 333 -15.58 -2.42 -2.75
C LEU A 333 -16.30 -1.09 -2.47
N PHE A 334 -15.61 0.04 -2.64
CA PHE A 334 -16.21 1.35 -2.40
C PHE A 334 -17.19 1.78 -3.50
N ASN A 335 -16.92 1.45 -4.76
CA ASN A 335 -17.83 1.77 -5.86
C ASN A 335 -19.06 0.85 -5.91
N ALA A 336 -18.98 -0.37 -5.35
CA ALA A 336 -20.12 -1.30 -5.28
C ALA A 336 -21.12 -0.95 -4.17
N GLN A 337 -20.79 -0.01 -3.28
CA GLN A 337 -21.67 0.46 -2.21
C GLN A 337 -22.60 1.62 -2.63
N ASP A 338 -22.35 2.22 -3.81
CA ASP A 338 -23.17 3.27 -4.44
C ASP A 338 -24.18 2.69 -5.46
#